data_AF-H0T8D8-F1
#
_entry.id   AF-H0T8D8-F1
#
_cell.length_a   1.000
_cell.length_b   1.000
_cell.length_c   1.000
_cell.angle_alpha   90.00
_cell.angle_beta   90.00
_cell.angle_gamma   90.00
#
_symmetry.space_group_name_H-M   'P 1'
#
loop_
_entity.id
_entity.type
_entity.pdbx_description
1 polymer ?
#
loop_
_entity_poly.entity_id
_entity_poly.type
_entity_poly.pdbx_seq_one_letter_code
_entity_poly.pdbx_strand_id
1 'polypeptide(L)'
;MPSKAKLVLTTSEDGIEVRCDPSFPDAWRRAPYQAQIRKWAASGEEDDVTVIVIVGQRVILITPTRDFDLGEIGPDERIVRDLDGTRVVDVRVVKINPKQQS
;
A
#
# COMPACT_ATOMS: atom_id res chain seq x y z
N MET A 1 12.46 -7.41 27.76
CA MET A 1 12.62 -8.24 26.55
C MET A 1 12.24 -7.37 25.35
N PRO A 2 12.99 -7.42 24.22
CA PRO A 2 13.01 -6.38 23.20
C PRO A 2 11.73 -6.35 22.34
N SER A 3 11.37 -5.12 21.95
CA SER A 3 10.45 -4.66 20.91
C SER A 3 9.41 -5.66 20.37
N LYS A 4 8.15 -5.53 20.80
CA LYS A 4 6.99 -5.94 19.97
C LYS A 4 6.97 -5.06 18.71
N ALA A 5 7.78 -5.39 17.71
CA ALA A 5 7.68 -4.78 16.40
C ALA A 5 6.38 -5.30 15.77
N LYS A 6 5.33 -4.49 15.80
CA LYS A 6 4.01 -4.85 15.25
C LYS A 6 3.92 -4.65 13.74
N LEU A 7 4.98 -4.09 13.15
CA LEU A 7 5.08 -3.69 11.76
C LEU A 7 6.44 -4.09 11.19
N VAL A 8 6.46 -4.55 9.95
CA VAL A 8 7.66 -4.83 9.15
C VAL A 8 7.60 -3.94 7.91
N LEU A 9 8.71 -3.26 7.60
CA LEU A 9 8.84 -2.42 6.41
C LEU A 9 9.64 -3.19 5.36
N THR A 10 9.17 -3.19 4.11
CA THR A 10 9.89 -3.72 2.95
C THR A 10 9.86 -2.67 1.86
N THR A 11 11.01 -2.38 1.27
CA THR A 11 11.16 -1.42 0.17
C THR A 11 11.68 -2.19 -1.04
N SER A 12 10.98 -2.09 -2.17
CA SER A 12 11.35 -2.69 -3.46
C SER A 12 11.20 -1.66 -4.57
N GLU A 13 11.51 -2.06 -5.80
CA GLU A 13 11.25 -1.24 -6.99
C GLU A 13 9.75 -0.97 -7.19
N ASP A 14 8.88 -1.87 -6.70
CA ASP A 14 7.42 -1.70 -6.76
C ASP A 14 6.87 -0.72 -5.72
N GLY A 15 7.69 -0.38 -4.71
CA GLY A 15 7.41 0.65 -3.72
C GLY A 15 7.65 0.22 -2.28
N ILE A 16 6.81 0.71 -1.37
CA ILE A 16 6.95 0.52 0.08
C ILE A 16 5.79 -0.33 0.60
N GLU A 17 6.13 -1.46 1.19
CA GLU A 17 5.19 -2.37 1.85
C GLU A 17 5.34 -2.28 3.37
N VAL A 18 4.24 -1.98 4.06
CA VAL A 18 4.15 -1.97 5.52
C VAL A 18 3.30 -3.16 5.95
N ARG A 19 3.96 -4.26 6.35
CA ARG A 19 3.27 -5.46 6.84
C ARG A 19 2.94 -5.32 8.31
N CYS A 20 1.68 -5.48 8.66
CA CYS A 20 1.17 -5.41 10.03
C CYS A 20 0.84 -6.80 10.57
N ASP A 21 1.12 -7.00 11.87
CA ASP A 21 0.66 -8.18 12.58
C ASP A 21 -0.89 -8.27 12.50
N PRO A 22 -1.45 -9.40 12.03
CA PRO A 22 -2.90 -9.59 11.93
C PRO A 22 -3.63 -9.49 13.28
N SER A 23 -2.94 -9.75 14.39
CA SER A 23 -3.46 -9.61 15.76
C SER A 23 -3.63 -8.15 16.17
N PHE A 24 -3.04 -7.21 15.43
CA PHE A 24 -3.12 -5.77 15.67
C PHE A 24 -3.36 -5.00 14.37
N PRO A 25 -4.49 -5.19 13.68
CA PRO A 25 -4.72 -4.68 12.32
C PRO A 25 -4.67 -3.16 12.20
N ASP A 26 -4.92 -2.43 13.29
CA ASP A 26 -4.87 -0.97 13.35
C ASP A 26 -3.54 -0.41 13.90
N ALA A 27 -2.51 -1.23 14.10
CA ALA A 27 -1.24 -0.76 14.67
C ALA A 27 -0.58 0.33 13.81
N TRP A 28 -0.72 0.24 12.48
CA TRP A 28 -0.19 1.22 11.53
C TRP A 28 -0.89 2.59 11.62
N ARG A 29 -2.15 2.64 12.09
CA ARG A 29 -2.90 3.90 12.29
C ARG A 29 -2.48 4.64 13.56
N ARG A 30 -1.67 4.04 14.42
CA ARG A 30 -1.23 4.64 15.69
C ARG A 30 0.04 5.47 15.49
N ALA A 31 0.17 6.55 16.25
CA ALA A 31 1.42 7.30 16.30
C ALA A 31 2.57 6.41 16.83
N PRO A 32 3.80 6.55 16.29
CA PRO A 32 4.21 7.50 15.24
C PRO A 32 4.00 7.00 13.79
N TYR A 33 3.57 5.75 13.60
CA TYR A 33 3.56 5.08 12.30
C TYR A 33 2.67 5.75 11.28
N GLN A 34 1.46 6.17 11.68
CA GLN A 34 0.50 6.81 10.76
C GLN A 34 1.10 8.02 10.06
N ALA A 35 1.75 8.91 10.80
CA ALA A 35 2.35 10.13 10.26
C ALA A 35 3.52 9.80 9.33
N GLN A 36 4.32 8.78 9.67
CA GLN A 36 5.45 8.36 8.85
C GLN A 36 4.99 7.74 7.51
N ILE A 37 3.98 6.88 7.54
CA ILE A 37 3.42 6.24 6.34
C ILE A 37 2.81 7.30 5.42
N ARG A 38 2.09 8.29 5.96
CA ARG A 38 1.56 9.40 5.15
C ARG A 38 2.65 10.26 4.52
N LYS A 39 3.78 10.48 5.20
CA LYS A 39 4.93 11.18 4.61
C LYS A 39 5.52 10.41 3.43
N TRP A 40 5.68 9.09 3.57
CA TRP A 40 6.15 8.26 2.48
C TRP A 40 5.17 8.26 1.30
N ALA A 41 3.87 8.22 1.57
CA ALA A 41 2.87 8.31 0.52
C ALA A 41 2.91 9.65 -0.22
N ALA A 42 3.25 10.75 0.47
CA ALA A 42 3.39 12.07 -0.16
C ALA A 42 4.60 12.16 -1.06
N SER A 43 5.77 11.69 -0.60
CA SER A 43 6.95 11.60 -1.46
C SER A 43 6.73 10.63 -2.61
N GLY A 44 5.99 9.54 -2.39
CA GLY A 44 5.76 8.54 -3.40
C GLY A 44 4.85 8.97 -4.54
N GLU A 45 3.92 9.90 -4.33
CA GLU A 45 3.18 10.51 -5.44
C GLU A 45 4.12 11.28 -6.39
N GLU A 46 5.15 11.95 -5.85
CA GLU A 46 6.14 12.69 -6.65
C GLU A 46 7.13 11.78 -7.38
N ASP A 47 7.55 10.67 -6.74
CA ASP A 47 8.58 9.75 -7.23
C ASP A 47 8.03 8.47 -7.90
N ASP A 48 6.72 8.40 -8.14
CA ASP A 48 5.98 7.20 -8.62
C ASP A 48 6.14 5.95 -7.72
N VAL A 49 6.39 6.16 -6.43
CA VAL A 49 6.50 5.09 -5.41
C VAL A 49 5.15 4.83 -4.77
N THR A 50 4.67 3.59 -4.83
CA THR A 50 3.42 3.20 -4.16
C THR A 50 3.66 2.80 -2.71
N VAL A 51 2.83 3.28 -1.78
CA VAL A 51 2.86 2.84 -0.38
C VAL A 51 1.64 1.99 -0.09
N ILE A 52 1.83 0.74 0.33
CA ILE A 52 0.77 -0.17 0.74
C ILE A 52 0.97 -0.64 2.18
N VAL A 53 -0.15 -0.83 2.88
CA VAL A 53 -0.22 -1.51 4.16
C VAL A 53 -0.85 -2.88 3.93
N ILE A 54 -0.18 -3.92 4.40
CA ILE A 54 -0.66 -5.30 4.29
C ILE A 54 -0.98 -5.81 5.69
N VAL A 55 -2.23 -6.24 5.91
CA VAL A 55 -2.70 -6.80 7.17
C VAL A 55 -3.25 -8.20 6.92
N GLY A 56 -2.48 -9.23 7.24
CA GLY A 56 -2.78 -10.59 6.79
C GLY A 56 -2.76 -10.66 5.26
N GLN A 57 -3.91 -10.94 4.65
CA GLN A 57 -4.11 -10.94 3.18
C GLN A 57 -4.68 -9.63 2.63
N ARG A 58 -5.08 -8.70 3.50
CA ARG A 58 -5.72 -7.46 3.11
C ARG A 58 -4.67 -6.41 2.73
N VAL A 59 -4.83 -5.83 1.56
CA VAL A 59 -3.97 -4.76 1.01
C VAL A 59 -4.72 -3.43 1.05
N ILE A 60 -4.06 -2.41 1.58
CA ILE A 60 -4.60 -1.05 1.67
C ILE A 60 -3.56 -0.11 1.07
N LEU A 61 -3.89 0.55 -0.04
CA LEU A 61 -3.02 1.56 -0.63
C LEU A 61 -3.20 2.89 0.11
N ILE A 62 -2.09 3.49 0.54
CA ILE A 62 -2.09 4.74 1.29
C ILE A 62 -1.61 5.86 0.37
N THR A 63 -2.42 6.90 0.27
CA THR A 63 -2.07 8.18 -0.35
C THR A 63 -1.98 9.26 0.74
N PRO A 64 -1.48 10.47 0.42
CA PRO A 64 -1.41 11.55 1.40
C PRO A 64 -2.78 11.91 1.99
N THR A 65 -3.83 11.79 1.18
CA THR A 65 -5.17 12.29 1.50
C THR A 65 -6.17 11.18 1.83
N ARG A 66 -5.99 9.99 1.26
CA ARG A 66 -6.94 8.88 1.34
C ARG A 66 -6.26 7.52 1.51
N ASP A 67 -6.96 6.63 2.19
CA ASP A 67 -6.63 5.22 2.27
C ASP A 67 -7.60 4.45 1.34
N PHE A 68 -7.08 3.60 0.47
CA PHE A 68 -7.84 2.78 -0.48
C PHE A 68 -7.76 1.32 -0.05
N ASP A 69 -8.87 0.77 0.41
CA ASP A 69 -8.95 -0.62 0.81
C ASP A 69 -9.20 -1.50 -0.41
N LEU A 70 -8.20 -2.31 -0.77
CA LEU A 70 -8.22 -3.14 -1.97
C LEU A 70 -8.70 -4.56 -1.69
N GLY A 71 -8.91 -4.92 -0.41
CA GLY A 71 -9.22 -6.29 -0.02
C GLY A 71 -8.02 -7.21 -0.23
N GLU A 72 -8.29 -8.46 -0.62
CA GLU A 72 -7.26 -9.43 -0.99
C GLU A 72 -6.95 -9.31 -2.49
N ILE A 73 -5.67 -9.40 -2.84
CA ILE A 73 -5.22 -9.36 -4.23
C ILE A 73 -4.68 -10.74 -4.57
N GLY A 74 -5.34 -11.42 -5.52
CA GLY A 74 -4.95 -12.73 -6.00
C GLY A 74 -3.65 -12.70 -6.82
N PRO A 75 -3.04 -13.88 -7.06
CA PRO A 75 -1.81 -13.99 -7.85
C PRO A 75 -1.97 -13.54 -9.31
N ASP A 76 -3.19 -13.59 -9.84
CA ASP A 76 -3.55 -13.15 -11.19
C ASP A 76 -4.18 -11.75 -11.19
N GLU A 77 -3.98 -10.97 -10.13
CA GLU A 77 -4.55 -9.63 -9.99
C GLU A 77 -3.46 -8.59 -9.78
N ARG A 78 -3.69 -7.39 -10.28
CA ARG A 78 -2.78 -6.25 -10.17
C ARG A 78 -3.53 -5.00 -9.74
N ILE A 79 -2.85 -4.17 -8.95
CA ILE A 79 -3.30 -2.82 -8.59
C ILE A 79 -3.06 -1.89 -9.78
N VAL A 80 -4.12 -1.22 -10.24
CA VAL A 80 -4.07 -0.12 -11.20
C VAL A 80 -4.43 1.16 -10.45
N ARG A 81 -3.59 2.19 -10.63
CA ARG A 81 -3.78 3.53 -10.07
C ARG A 81 -4.21 4.46 -11.21
N ASP A 82 -5.30 5.18 -11.02
CA ASP A 82 -5.65 6.31 -11.87
C ASP A 82 -5.02 7.57 -11.29
N LEU A 83 -4.23 8.28 -12.11
CA LEU A 83 -3.47 9.46 -11.71
C LEU A 83 -4.05 10.73 -12.34
N ASP A 84 -4.09 11.81 -11.55
CA ASP A 84 -4.31 13.18 -11.99
C ASP A 84 -3.03 13.98 -11.74
N GLY A 85 -2.18 14.06 -12.78
CA GLY A 85 -0.78 14.47 -12.62
C GLY A 85 0.00 13.39 -11.86
N THR A 86 0.54 13.77 -10.70
CA THR A 86 1.25 12.86 -9.78
C THR A 86 0.34 12.25 -8.72
N ARG A 87 -0.88 12.78 -8.55
CA ARG A 87 -1.79 12.39 -7.47
C ARG A 87 -2.61 11.18 -7.84
N VAL A 88 -2.70 10.20 -6.94
CA VAL A 88 -3.59 9.05 -7.10
C VAL A 88 -5.03 9.46 -6.79
N VAL A 89 -5.92 9.41 -7.79
CA VAL A 89 -7.34 9.77 -7.64
C VAL A 89 -8.26 8.58 -7.49
N ASP A 90 -7.89 7.43 -8.08
CA ASP A 90 -8.61 6.17 -7.91
C ASP A 90 -7.66 4.98 -7.94
N VAL A 91 -8.10 3.87 -7.35
CA VAL A 91 -7.33 2.62 -7.30
C VAL A 91 -8.25 1.44 -7.49
N ARG A 92 -7.88 0.54 -8.40
CA ARG A 92 -8.68 -0.60 -8.81
C ARG A 92 -7.82 -1.85 -8.89
N VAL A 93 -8.37 -2.98 -8.45
CA VAL A 93 -7.74 -4.29 -8.66
C VAL A 93 -8.30 -4.88 -9.95
N VAL A 94 -7.42 -5.28 -10.86
CA VAL A 94 -7.80 -5.84 -12.16
C VAL A 94 -7.15 -7.21 -12.34
N LYS A 95 -7.84 -8.11 -13.04
CA LYS A 95 -7.24 -9.39 -13.45
C LYS A 95 -6.20 -9.17 -14.54
N ILE A 96 -5.06 -9.82 -14.38
CA ILE A 96 -4.00 -9.90 -15.37
C ILE A 96 -4.49 -10.85 -16.47
N ASN A 97 -5.14 -10.30 -17.50
CA ASN A 97 -5.52 -11.08 -18.66
C ASN A 97 -4.31 -11.23 -19.61
N PRO A 98 -3.84 -12.45 -19.91
CA PRO A 98 -2.69 -12.67 -20.79
C PRO A 98 -2.95 -12.39 -22.30
N LYS A 99 -4.01 -11.64 -22.65
CA LYS A 99 -4.48 -11.47 -24.04
C LYS A 99 -4.36 -10.07 -24.64
N GLN A 100 -3.50 -9.20 -24.11
CA GLN A 100 -3.24 -7.88 -24.73
C GLN A 100 -1.78 -7.71 -25.16
N GLN A 101 -1.18 -8.78 -25.66
CA GLN A 101 0.00 -8.70 -26.51
C GLN A 101 -0.39 -9.29 -27.87
N SER A 102 -0.75 -8.44 -28.81
CA SER A 102 -0.95 -8.75 -30.23
C SER A 102 -0.36 -7.63 -31.05
#